data_AF-A0A938KDR1-F1
#
_entry.id   AF-A0A938KDR1-F1
#
_cell.length_a   1.000
_cell.length_b   1.000
_cell.length_c   1.000
_cell.angle_alpha   90.00
_cell.angle_beta   90.00
_cell.angle_gamma   90.00
#
_symmetry.space_group_name_H-M   'P 1'
#
loop_
_entity.id
_entity.type
_entity.pdbx_description
1 polymer ?
#
loop_
_entity_poly.entity_id
_entity_poly.type
_entity_poly.pdbx_seq_one_letter_code
_entity_poly.pdbx_strand_id
1 'polypeptide(L)'
;MLTALRLIFSPFRAWEKISLARKRAVWILGVYLLPTLAVSVAAEGYSLARWGENRSGLDFMVKVSGSTATRYALAQFLLLFGSIVIGAKCLQWVAHSFQVSSDFSQCFSLMAYGFSPILLARFLDAAPGMNTWACWALGALLASSVLYHGVALVLRPEQTKGFGIYMVSVIIVVLSSLFSHFMALTVLHGKTWY
;
A
#
# COMPACT_ATOMS: atom_id res chain seq x y z
N MET A 1 1.39 -10.62 5.26
CA MET A 1 0.00 -10.91 4.79
C MET A 1 -1.02 -11.22 5.88
N LEU A 2 -0.83 -12.19 6.79
CA LEU A 2 -1.84 -12.50 7.83
C LEU A 2 -2.23 -11.30 8.71
N THR A 3 -1.26 -10.45 9.05
CA THR A 3 -1.52 -9.20 9.80
C THR A 3 -2.41 -8.23 9.02
N ALA A 4 -2.24 -8.16 7.70
CA ALA A 4 -3.04 -7.30 6.82
C ALA A 4 -4.52 -7.72 6.81
N LEU A 5 -4.79 -9.04 6.75
CA LEU A 5 -6.15 -9.57 6.84
C LEU A 5 -6.78 -9.26 8.21
N ARG A 6 -6.01 -9.43 9.30
CA ARG A 6 -6.48 -9.09 10.65
C ARG A 6 -6.78 -7.59 10.79
N LEU A 7 -6.03 -6.72 10.12
CA LEU A 7 -6.29 -5.28 10.11
C LEU A 7 -7.60 -4.95 9.41
N ILE A 8 -7.95 -5.66 8.33
CA ILE A 8 -9.21 -5.43 7.62
C ILE A 8 -10.41 -5.90 8.46
N PHE A 9 -10.37 -7.12 9.01
CA PHE A 9 -11.52 -7.70 9.70
C PHE A 9 -11.63 -7.32 11.18
N SER A 10 -10.51 -6.96 11.82
CA SER A 10 -10.45 -6.62 13.25
C SER A 10 -9.48 -5.46 13.53
N PRO A 11 -9.69 -4.28 12.91
CA PRO A 11 -8.71 -3.19 12.88
C PRO A 11 -8.26 -2.76 14.27
N PHE A 12 -9.20 -2.52 15.19
CA PHE A 12 -8.88 -2.09 16.56
C PHE A 12 -7.95 -3.06 17.29
N ARG A 13 -8.32 -4.35 17.36
CA ARG A 13 -7.52 -5.39 18.06
C ARG A 13 -6.16 -5.62 17.40
N ALA A 14 -6.11 -5.54 16.06
CA ALA A 14 -4.86 -5.68 15.32
C ALA A 14 -3.91 -4.51 15.61
N TRP A 15 -4.42 -3.29 15.58
CA TRP A 15 -3.66 -2.09 15.90
C TRP A 15 -3.22 -2.00 17.35
N GLU A 16 -4.08 -2.41 18.29
CA GLU A 16 -3.73 -2.49 19.70
C GLU A 16 -2.46 -3.34 19.89
N LYS A 17 -2.45 -4.56 19.34
CA LYS A 17 -1.27 -5.45 19.36
C LYS A 17 -0.04 -4.83 18.70
N ILE A 18 -0.21 -4.16 17.56
CA ILE A 18 0.89 -3.49 16.85
C ILE A 18 1.45 -2.34 17.69
N SER A 19 0.58 -1.52 18.28
CA SER A 19 0.96 -0.37 19.12
C SER A 19 1.66 -0.80 20.39
N LEU A 20 1.22 -1.90 21.01
CA LEU A 20 1.83 -2.48 22.20
C LEU A 20 3.20 -3.10 21.91
N ALA A 21 3.36 -3.75 20.76
CA ALA A 21 4.61 -4.39 20.39
C ALA A 21 5.75 -3.39 20.09
N ARG A 22 5.44 -2.11 19.83
CA ARG A 22 6.39 -1.00 19.58
C ARG A 22 7.61 -1.41 18.72
N LYS A 23 7.35 -2.14 17.64
CA LYS A 23 8.41 -2.71 16.80
C LYS A 23 9.16 -1.59 16.07
N ARG A 24 10.48 -1.71 15.99
CA ARG A 24 11.34 -0.75 15.26
C ARG A 24 11.04 -0.80 13.76
N ALA A 25 11.22 0.34 13.08
CA ALA A 25 11.03 0.45 11.63
C ALA A 25 11.79 -0.64 10.84
N VAL A 26 13.05 -0.94 11.19
CA VAL A 26 13.86 -1.96 10.52
C VAL A 26 13.25 -3.36 10.63
N TRP A 27 12.65 -3.69 11.77
CA TRP A 27 11.96 -4.98 11.93
C TRP A 27 10.70 -5.03 11.06
N ILE A 28 9.90 -3.96 11.06
CA ILE A 28 8.70 -3.87 10.22
C ILE A 28 9.08 -3.95 8.76
N LEU A 29 10.16 -3.28 8.36
CA LEU A 29 10.70 -3.33 7.01
C LEU A 29 11.05 -4.77 6.60
N GLY A 30 11.96 -5.41 7.34
CA GLY A 30 12.51 -6.71 6.97
C GLY A 30 11.54 -7.88 7.11
N VAL A 31 10.72 -7.89 8.17
CA VAL A 31 9.89 -9.05 8.52
C VAL A 31 8.46 -8.92 7.99
N TYR A 32 7.96 -7.70 7.82
CA TYR A 32 6.58 -7.47 7.40
C TYR A 32 6.47 -6.90 5.99
N LEU A 33 7.09 -5.74 5.75
CA LEU A 33 6.89 -4.98 4.52
C LEU A 33 7.50 -5.66 3.32
N LEU A 34 8.82 -5.93 3.33
CA LEU A 34 9.52 -6.51 2.19
C LEU A 34 8.91 -7.85 1.76
N PRO A 35 8.62 -8.81 2.67
CA PRO A 35 7.98 -10.06 2.26
C PRO A 35 6.58 -9.84 1.70
N THR A 36 5.76 -9.00 2.33
CA THR A 36 4.38 -8.76 1.86
C THR A 36 4.38 -8.10 0.48
N LEU A 37 5.26 -7.13 0.27
CA LEU A 37 5.38 -6.38 -0.97
C LEU A 37 5.95 -7.23 -2.10
N ALA A 38 6.99 -8.04 -1.82
CA ALA A 38 7.55 -8.99 -2.77
C ALA A 38 6.51 -10.01 -3.23
N VAL A 39 5.76 -10.63 -2.30
CA VAL A 39 4.75 -11.63 -2.66
C VAL A 39 3.61 -10.99 -3.44
N SER A 40 3.12 -9.79 -3.08
CA SER A 40 2.04 -9.13 -3.83
C SER A 40 2.43 -8.83 -5.27
N VAL A 41 3.63 -8.30 -5.45
CA VAL A 41 4.11 -7.88 -6.78
C VAL A 41 4.52 -9.08 -7.63
N ALA A 42 5.08 -10.13 -7.02
CA ALA A 42 5.40 -11.36 -7.72
C ALA A 42 4.14 -12.11 -8.18
N ALA A 43 3.09 -12.17 -7.35
CA ALA A 43 1.82 -12.81 -7.71
C ALA A 43 1.19 -12.13 -8.93
N GLU A 44 1.17 -10.80 -8.93
CA GLU A 44 0.64 -10.01 -10.03
C GLU A 44 1.51 -10.10 -11.30
N GLY A 45 2.83 -9.96 -11.17
CA GLY A 45 3.75 -10.10 -12.31
C GLY A 45 3.70 -11.49 -12.94
N TYR A 46 3.57 -12.54 -12.13
CA TYR A 46 3.36 -13.91 -12.60
C TYR A 46 2.03 -14.05 -13.35
N SER A 47 0.96 -13.47 -12.80
CA SER A 47 -0.35 -13.47 -13.43
C SER A 47 -0.32 -12.80 -14.81
N LEU A 48 0.28 -11.62 -14.92
CA LEU A 48 0.43 -10.90 -16.18
C LEU A 48 1.25 -11.71 -17.20
N ALA A 49 2.32 -12.38 -16.78
CA ALA A 49 3.12 -13.22 -17.66
C ALA A 49 2.37 -14.49 -18.13
N ARG A 50 1.48 -15.05 -17.30
CA ARG A 50 0.80 -16.30 -17.59
C ARG A 50 -0.51 -16.11 -18.36
N TRP A 51 -1.33 -15.17 -17.93
CA TRP A 51 -2.68 -14.94 -18.45
C TRP A 51 -2.79 -13.68 -19.31
N GLY A 52 -1.89 -12.71 -19.13
CA GLY A 52 -1.94 -11.44 -19.87
C GLY A 52 -2.78 -10.38 -19.15
N GLU A 53 -2.91 -9.23 -19.80
CA GLU A 53 -3.68 -8.09 -19.30
C GLU A 53 -4.99 -7.95 -20.11
N ASN A 54 -6.11 -7.72 -19.42
CA ASN A 54 -7.32 -7.27 -20.09
C ASN A 54 -7.19 -5.77 -20.39
N ARG A 55 -6.79 -5.43 -21.61
CA ARG A 55 -6.73 -4.04 -22.05
C ARG A 55 -8.13 -3.58 -22.44
N SER A 56 -8.67 -2.62 -21.70
CA SER A 56 -9.82 -1.78 -22.07
C SER A 56 -11.22 -2.41 -22.06
N GLY A 57 -11.46 -3.52 -21.36
CA GLY A 57 -12.81 -4.05 -21.14
C GLY A 57 -13.45 -4.69 -22.39
N LEU A 58 -12.69 -4.79 -23.47
CA LEU A 58 -12.94 -5.73 -24.55
C LEU A 58 -12.25 -7.04 -24.14
N ASP A 59 -12.94 -8.16 -24.25
CA ASP A 59 -12.57 -9.49 -23.73
C ASP A 59 -11.29 -10.11 -24.33
N PHE A 60 -10.42 -9.29 -24.93
CA PHE A 60 -9.17 -9.70 -25.54
C PHE A 60 -8.02 -9.55 -24.52
N MET A 61 -7.56 -10.69 -24.02
CA MET A 61 -6.35 -10.78 -23.20
C MET A 61 -5.11 -10.53 -24.07
N VAL A 62 -4.39 -9.45 -23.79
CA VAL A 62 -3.12 -9.15 -24.44
C VAL A 62 -2.01 -9.85 -23.68
N LYS A 63 -1.33 -10.81 -24.33
CA LYS A 63 -0.18 -11.48 -23.72
C LYS A 63 0.92 -10.48 -23.42
N VAL A 64 1.35 -10.44 -22.16
CA VAL A 64 2.48 -9.65 -21.71
C VAL A 64 3.74 -10.51 -21.79
N SER A 65 4.78 -9.99 -22.45
CA SER A 65 6.09 -10.67 -22.45
C SER A 65 6.63 -10.77 -21.02
N GLY A 66 7.28 -11.89 -20.69
CA GLY A 66 7.89 -12.08 -19.37
C GLY A 66 8.88 -10.97 -18.98
N SER A 67 9.60 -10.39 -19.96
CA SER A 67 10.49 -9.26 -19.71
C SER A 67 9.73 -7.99 -19.30
N THR A 68 8.61 -7.69 -19.95
CA THR A 68 7.74 -6.56 -19.61
C THR A 68 7.08 -6.77 -18.25
N ALA A 69 6.59 -7.97 -17.96
CA ALA A 69 6.01 -8.31 -16.66
C ALA A 69 7.04 -8.18 -15.52
N THR A 70 8.29 -8.55 -15.76
CA THR A 70 9.39 -8.39 -14.77
C THR A 70 9.72 -6.91 -14.54
N ARG A 71 9.79 -6.10 -15.60
CA ARG A 71 10.01 -4.65 -15.49
C ARG A 71 8.87 -3.96 -14.74
N TYR A 72 7.63 -4.34 -15.05
CA TYR A 72 6.45 -3.88 -14.34
C TYR A 72 6.53 -4.22 -12.84
N ALA A 73 6.81 -5.48 -12.52
CA ALA A 73 6.95 -5.93 -11.14
C ALA A 73 8.04 -5.14 -10.41
N LEU A 74 9.22 -4.98 -11.01
CA LEU A 74 10.30 -4.21 -10.38
C LEU A 74 9.94 -2.73 -10.17
N ALA A 75 9.33 -2.09 -11.18
CA ALA A 75 8.88 -0.70 -11.07
C ALA A 75 7.84 -0.54 -9.96
N GLN A 76 6.84 -1.42 -9.94
CA GLN A 76 5.77 -1.40 -8.94
C GLN A 76 6.32 -1.65 -7.52
N PHE A 77 7.28 -2.56 -7.38
CA PHE A 77 7.96 -2.81 -6.11
C PHE A 77 8.64 -1.53 -5.60
N LEU A 78 9.47 -0.90 -6.43
CA LEU A 78 10.24 0.28 -6.05
C LEU A 78 9.34 1.49 -5.78
N LEU A 79 8.29 1.69 -6.59
CA LEU A 79 7.34 2.79 -6.42
C LEU A 79 6.54 2.65 -5.13
N LEU A 80 6.00 1.46 -4.83
CA LEU A 80 5.24 1.24 -3.59
C LEU A 80 6.15 1.33 -2.35
N PHE A 81 7.35 0.76 -2.43
CA PHE A 81 8.33 0.86 -1.36
C PHE A 81 8.70 2.32 -1.08
N GLY A 82 9.03 3.08 -2.13
CA GLY A 82 9.29 4.51 -2.04
C GLY A 82 8.11 5.29 -1.45
N SER A 83 6.90 5.04 -1.93
CA SER A 83 5.67 5.68 -1.42
C SER A 83 5.45 5.46 0.08
N ILE A 84 5.75 4.26 0.60
CA ILE A 84 5.62 3.97 2.04
C ILE A 84 6.68 4.70 2.86
N VAL A 85 7.93 4.71 2.40
CA VAL A 85 9.04 5.38 3.12
C VAL A 85 8.87 6.90 3.10
N ILE A 86 8.59 7.46 1.92
CA ILE A 86 8.34 8.91 1.74
C ILE A 86 7.07 9.29 2.50
N GLY A 87 5.99 8.51 2.36
CA GLY A 87 4.75 8.74 3.08
C GLY A 87 4.94 8.76 4.60
N ALA A 88 5.84 7.94 5.14
CA ALA A 88 6.14 7.93 6.57
C ALA A 88 6.84 9.22 7.02
N LYS A 89 7.74 9.76 6.19
CA LYS A 89 8.36 11.07 6.43
C LYS A 89 7.36 12.21 6.30
N CYS A 90 6.51 12.19 5.28
CA CYS A 90 5.45 13.19 5.11
C CYS A 90 4.49 13.17 6.31
N LEU A 91 4.06 11.99 6.76
CA LEU A 91 3.20 11.87 7.93
C LEU A 91 3.90 12.37 9.20
N GLN A 92 5.19 12.09 9.36
CA GLN A 92 5.96 12.59 10.50
C GLN A 92 6.01 14.11 10.51
N TRP A 93 6.30 14.73 9.37
CA TRP A 93 6.30 16.20 9.24
C TRP A 93 4.95 16.79 9.57
N VAL A 94 3.87 16.22 9.04
CA VAL A 94 2.50 16.66 9.36
C VAL A 94 2.21 16.53 10.85
N ALA A 95 2.50 15.38 11.45
CA ALA A 95 2.29 15.17 12.88
C ALA A 95 3.02 16.24 13.72
N HIS A 96 4.27 16.57 13.37
CA HIS A 96 5.04 17.62 14.04
C HIS A 96 4.44 19.01 13.81
N SER A 97 3.92 19.33 12.62
CA SER A 97 3.20 20.58 12.37
C SER A 97 1.95 20.72 13.25
N PHE A 98 1.27 19.61 13.56
CA PHE A 98 0.15 19.57 14.51
C PHE A 98 0.58 19.49 15.99
N GLN A 99 1.87 19.66 16.29
CA GLN A 99 2.45 19.54 17.65
C GLN A 99 2.20 18.17 18.28
N VAL A 100 2.14 17.10 17.48
CA VAL A 100 2.06 15.72 17.94
C VAL A 100 3.45 15.10 17.87
N SER A 101 4.00 14.73 19.04
CA SER A 101 5.29 14.07 19.12
C SER A 101 5.20 12.67 18.49
N SER A 102 5.91 12.49 17.38
CA SER A 102 5.95 11.21 16.66
C SER A 102 7.36 10.86 16.23
N ASP A 103 7.74 9.60 16.47
CA ASP A 103 8.98 9.04 15.95
C ASP A 103 8.77 8.46 14.54
N PHE A 104 9.88 8.26 13.82
CA PHE A 104 9.81 7.71 12.47
C PHE A 104 9.27 6.27 12.44
N SER A 105 9.51 5.47 13.49
CA SER A 105 9.02 4.09 13.54
C SER A 105 7.50 4.01 13.68
N GLN A 106 6.88 4.93 14.41
CA GLN A 106 5.43 5.07 14.55
C GLN A 106 4.80 5.43 13.20
N CYS A 107 5.33 6.47 12.53
CA CYS A 107 4.83 6.88 11.21
C CYS A 107 5.08 5.81 10.14
N PHE A 108 6.24 5.15 10.17
CA PHE A 108 6.56 4.05 9.26
C PHE A 108 5.67 2.83 9.50
N SER A 109 5.39 2.48 10.76
CA SER A 109 4.41 1.44 11.11
C SER A 109 3.05 1.78 10.53
N LEU A 110 2.59 3.03 10.71
CA LEU A 110 1.31 3.49 10.17
C LEU A 110 1.22 3.36 8.66
N MET A 111 2.26 3.78 7.94
CA MET A 111 2.28 3.67 6.48
C MET A 111 2.37 2.23 6.01
N ALA A 112 3.29 1.43 6.56
CA ALA A 112 3.47 0.04 6.16
C ALA A 112 2.18 -0.80 6.36
N TYR A 113 1.52 -0.65 7.51
CA TYR A 113 0.26 -1.34 7.79
C TYR A 113 -0.94 -0.69 7.08
N GLY A 114 -0.94 0.64 6.90
CA GLY A 114 -1.97 1.38 6.17
C GLY A 114 -2.03 1.03 4.68
N PHE A 115 -0.88 0.78 4.05
CA PHE A 115 -0.80 0.29 2.66
C PHE A 115 -1.22 -1.16 2.50
N SER A 116 -1.35 -1.91 3.60
CA SER A 116 -1.51 -3.35 3.53
C SER A 116 -2.80 -3.82 2.85
N PRO A 117 -3.96 -3.15 3.00
CA PRO A 117 -5.14 -3.49 2.23
C PRO A 117 -4.97 -3.26 0.74
N ILE A 118 -4.20 -2.25 0.32
CA ILE A 118 -3.86 -2.03 -1.08
C ILE A 118 -3.00 -3.19 -1.60
N LEU A 119 -1.94 -3.56 -0.86
CA LEU A 119 -1.09 -4.71 -1.22
C LEU A 119 -1.89 -6.02 -1.29
N LEU A 120 -2.87 -6.21 -0.41
CA LEU A 120 -3.77 -7.36 -0.44
C LEU A 120 -4.70 -7.34 -1.65
N ALA A 121 -5.29 -6.19 -1.98
CA ALA A 121 -6.17 -6.07 -3.13
C ALA A 121 -5.44 -6.35 -4.46
N ARG A 122 -4.12 -6.18 -4.52
CA ARG A 122 -3.31 -6.61 -5.69
C ARG A 122 -3.30 -8.12 -5.89
N PHE A 123 -3.51 -8.93 -4.86
CA PHE A 123 -3.70 -10.37 -5.06
C PHE A 123 -5.02 -10.68 -5.77
N LEU A 124 -6.05 -9.86 -5.54
CA LEU A 124 -7.29 -9.96 -6.30
C LEU A 124 -7.05 -9.53 -7.74
N ASP A 125 -6.26 -8.48 -7.94
CA ASP A 125 -5.85 -7.99 -9.27
C ASP A 125 -5.05 -9.03 -10.07
N ALA A 126 -4.34 -9.93 -9.38
CA ALA A 126 -3.68 -11.07 -10.02
C ALA A 126 -4.68 -12.11 -10.58
N ALA A 127 -5.98 -12.04 -10.29
CA ALA A 127 -6.95 -12.94 -10.89
C ALA A 127 -7.31 -12.50 -12.32
N PRO A 128 -7.38 -13.43 -13.30
CA PRO A 128 -7.70 -13.09 -14.68
C PRO A 128 -9.04 -12.37 -14.83
N GLY A 129 -9.07 -11.30 -15.63
CA GLY A 129 -10.29 -10.54 -15.93
C GLY A 129 -10.72 -9.54 -14.85
N MET A 130 -9.96 -9.42 -13.75
CA MET A 130 -10.24 -8.41 -12.73
C MET A 130 -9.88 -7.01 -13.23
N ASN A 131 -10.71 -6.02 -12.85
CA ASN A 131 -10.42 -4.63 -13.14
C ASN A 131 -9.44 -4.06 -12.09
N THR A 132 -8.24 -3.69 -12.54
CA THR A 132 -7.17 -3.15 -11.70
C THR A 132 -7.58 -1.91 -10.91
N TRP A 133 -8.40 -1.03 -11.49
CA TRP A 133 -8.89 0.17 -10.82
C TRP A 133 -9.92 -0.17 -9.73
N ALA A 134 -10.76 -1.18 -9.96
CA ALA A 134 -11.69 -1.67 -8.94
C ALA A 134 -10.94 -2.32 -7.78
N CYS A 135 -9.91 -3.12 -8.05
CA CYS A 135 -9.04 -3.71 -7.02
C CYS A 135 -8.31 -2.62 -6.22
N TRP A 136 -7.72 -1.63 -6.89
CA TRP A 136 -7.09 -0.50 -6.22
C TRP A 136 -8.09 0.29 -5.36
N ALA A 137 -9.27 0.63 -5.89
CA ALA A 137 -10.30 1.37 -5.16
C ALA A 137 -10.75 0.63 -3.89
N LEU A 138 -10.97 -0.69 -3.99
CA LEU A 138 -11.26 -1.53 -2.83
C LEU A 138 -10.13 -1.45 -1.79
N GLY A 139 -8.88 -1.58 -2.24
CA GLY A 139 -7.70 -1.44 -1.39
C GLY A 139 -7.64 -0.08 -0.68
N ALA A 140 -7.93 1.01 -1.39
CA ALA A 140 -7.92 2.38 -0.86
C ALA A 140 -9.02 2.61 0.20
N LEU A 141 -10.24 2.10 -0.04
CA LEU A 141 -11.34 2.17 0.92
C LEU A 141 -11.00 1.40 2.21
N LEU A 142 -10.46 0.18 2.07
CA LEU A 142 -10.05 -0.63 3.21
C LEU A 142 -8.86 0.00 3.95
N ALA A 143 -7.91 0.59 3.24
CA ALA A 143 -6.80 1.33 3.84
C ALA A 143 -7.29 2.50 4.69
N SER A 144 -8.31 3.23 4.23
CA SER A 144 -8.93 4.32 4.97
C SER A 144 -9.51 3.84 6.30
N SER A 145 -10.29 2.75 6.28
CA SER A 145 -10.86 2.13 7.49
C SER A 145 -9.77 1.65 8.48
N VAL A 146 -8.70 1.05 7.95
CA VAL A 146 -7.56 0.60 8.75
C VAL A 146 -6.84 1.78 9.40
N LEU A 147 -6.59 2.86 8.67
CA LEU A 147 -5.86 4.03 9.15
C LEU A 147 -6.61 4.79 10.26
N TYR A 148 -7.93 4.78 10.25
CA TYR A 148 -8.75 5.44 11.28
C TYR A 148 -8.34 4.99 12.70
N HIS A 149 -8.24 3.68 12.91
CA HIS A 149 -7.82 3.11 14.19
C HIS A 149 -6.31 3.22 14.41
N GLY A 150 -5.53 3.10 13.34
CA GLY A 150 -4.08 3.16 13.41
C GLY A 150 -3.58 4.50 13.95
N VAL A 151 -4.09 5.62 13.41
CA VAL A 151 -3.67 6.96 13.85
C VAL A 151 -3.98 7.17 15.33
N ALA A 152 -5.20 6.80 15.76
CA ALA A 152 -5.62 6.94 17.15
C ALA A 152 -4.74 6.12 18.11
N LEU A 153 -4.38 4.88 17.77
CA LEU A 153 -3.67 3.97 18.67
C LEU A 153 -2.15 4.14 18.66
N VAL A 154 -1.57 4.50 17.51
CA VAL A 154 -0.11 4.59 17.32
C VAL A 154 0.43 5.98 17.62
N LEU A 155 -0.21 7.04 17.10
CA LEU A 155 0.22 8.43 17.32
C LEU A 155 -0.43 9.05 18.55
N ARG A 156 -1.58 8.54 18.99
CA ARG A 156 -2.32 9.02 20.17
C ARG A 156 -2.48 10.55 20.21
N PRO A 157 -2.94 11.18 19.11
CA PRO A 157 -3.13 12.62 19.08
C PRO A 157 -4.28 13.03 20.02
N GLU A 158 -4.26 14.28 20.46
CA GLU A 158 -5.41 14.91 21.13
C GLU A 158 -6.63 14.88 20.19
N GLN A 159 -7.85 14.79 20.75
CA GLN A 159 -9.09 14.62 19.99
C GLN A 159 -9.28 15.66 18.87
N THR A 160 -8.89 16.91 19.11
CA THR A 160 -9.02 18.02 18.15
C THR A 160 -8.09 17.90 16.94
N LYS A 161 -6.93 17.24 17.10
CA LYS A 161 -5.90 17.07 16.06
C LYS A 161 -6.02 15.73 15.33
N GLY A 162 -6.58 14.73 15.99
CA GLY A 162 -6.60 13.34 15.50
C GLY A 162 -7.30 13.16 14.17
N PHE A 163 -8.44 13.84 13.96
CA PHE A 163 -9.17 13.75 12.70
C PHE A 163 -8.36 14.32 11.52
N GLY A 164 -7.68 15.46 11.71
CA GLY A 164 -6.84 16.07 10.67
C GLY A 164 -5.68 15.17 10.26
N ILE A 165 -4.97 14.59 11.23
CA ILE A 165 -3.86 13.66 10.98
C ILE A 165 -4.35 12.39 10.29
N TYR A 166 -5.53 11.88 10.68
CA TYR A 166 -6.18 10.77 9.99
C TYR A 166 -6.44 11.08 8.51
N MET A 167 -7.11 12.20 8.21
CA MET A 167 -7.42 12.59 6.83
C MET A 167 -6.15 12.72 5.99
N VAL A 168 -5.11 13.36 6.52
CA VAL A 168 -3.84 13.50 5.81
C VAL A 168 -3.15 12.14 5.61
N SER A 169 -3.22 11.23 6.59
CA SER A 169 -2.69 9.87 6.45
C SER A 169 -3.37 9.11 5.31
N VAL A 170 -4.70 9.21 5.20
CA VAL A 170 -5.47 8.61 4.10
C VAL A 170 -5.06 9.23 2.78
N ILE A 171 -4.99 10.55 2.68
CA ILE A 171 -4.58 11.27 1.47
C ILE A 171 -3.18 10.81 1.03
N ILE A 172 -2.22 10.73 1.94
CA ILE A 172 -0.86 10.25 1.65
C ILE A 172 -0.94 8.85 1.05
N VAL A 173 -1.60 7.90 1.71
CA VAL A 173 -1.67 6.50 1.23
C VAL A 173 -2.40 6.39 -0.11
N VAL A 174 -3.56 7.03 -0.25
CA VAL A 174 -4.38 6.93 -1.46
C VAL A 174 -3.69 7.60 -2.64
N LEU A 175 -3.19 8.84 -2.51
CA LEU A 175 -2.55 9.54 -3.62
C LEU A 175 -1.21 8.93 -4.01
N SER A 176 -0.37 8.55 -3.05
CA SER A 176 0.92 7.94 -3.38
C SER A 176 0.75 6.53 -3.96
N SER A 177 -0.21 5.74 -3.48
CA SER A 177 -0.51 4.44 -4.10
C SER A 177 -1.12 4.58 -5.49
N LEU A 178 -2.00 5.57 -5.70
CA LEU A 178 -2.57 5.90 -7.01
C LEU A 178 -1.46 6.25 -7.99
N PHE A 179 -0.55 7.14 -7.57
CA PHE A 179 0.60 7.54 -8.35
C PHE A 179 1.50 6.34 -8.68
N SER A 180 1.87 5.51 -7.68
CA SER A 180 2.65 4.30 -7.91
C SER A 180 1.98 3.38 -8.92
N HIS A 181 0.68 3.13 -8.75
CA HIS A 181 -0.08 2.26 -9.64
C HIS A 181 -0.14 2.79 -11.07
N PHE A 182 -0.48 4.06 -11.24
CA PHE A 182 -0.52 4.70 -12.55
C PHE A 182 0.85 4.67 -13.25
N MET A 183 1.93 4.99 -12.53
CA MET A 183 3.30 4.93 -13.06
C MET A 183 3.70 3.52 -13.47
N ALA A 184 3.38 2.49 -12.69
CA ALA A 184 3.67 1.12 -13.08
C ALA A 184 2.87 0.69 -14.33
N LEU A 185 1.61 1.11 -14.46
CA LEU A 185 0.84 0.86 -15.69
C LEU A 185 1.49 1.50 -16.92
N THR A 186 2.13 2.67 -16.80
CA THR A 186 2.88 3.25 -17.92
C THR A 186 4.06 2.36 -18.37
N VAL A 187 4.72 1.68 -17.43
CA VAL A 187 5.80 0.73 -17.71
C VAL A 187 5.23 -0.53 -18.38
N LEU A 188 4.08 -1.03 -17.91
CA LEU A 188 3.39 -2.18 -18.50
C LEU A 188 2.96 -1.89 -19.95
N HIS A 189 2.50 -0.67 -20.22
CA HIS A 189 2.02 -0.26 -21.55
C HIS A 189 3.12 0.26 -22.47
N GLY A 190 4.37 0.29 -22.02
CA GLY A 190 5.52 0.72 -22.83
C GLY A 190 5.51 2.21 -23.19
N LYS A 191 4.82 3.05 -22.42
CA LYS A 191 4.71 4.50 -22.69
C LYS A 191 5.88 5.32 -22.17
N THR A 192 6.71 4.77 -21.28
CA THR A 192 7.75 5.52 -20.55
C THR A 192 9.19 5.17 -20.92
N TRP A 193 9.44 4.30 -21.91
CA TRP A 193 10.79 3.97 -22.34
C TRP A 193 10.83 3.75 -23.86
N TYR A 194 11.13 4.82 -24.60
CA TYR A 194 11.72 4.80 -25.94
C TYR A 194 13.22 5.04 -25.82
#